data_AF-A0A2P2GEW3-F1
#
_entry.id   AF-A0A2P2GEW3-F1
#
_cell.length_a   1.000
_cell.length_b   1.000
_cell.length_c   1.000
_cell.angle_alpha   90.00
_cell.angle_beta   90.00
_cell.angle_gamma   90.00
#
_symmetry.space_group_name_H-M   'P 1'
#
loop_
_entity.id
_entity.type
_entity.pdbx_description
1 polymer ?
#
loop_
_entity_poly.entity_id
_entity_poly.type
_entity_poly.pdbx_seq_one_letter_code
_entity_poly.pdbx_strand_id
1 'polypeptide(L)'
;MRLRNALALAALTTAAAVPVAHALAPVPAVAAPPECGAGTARDFPLAARIQDGPAAYAAGGDFRAWNLDLANTTAQPCRGIHPVLVLADRGRVLRPEQIRAEFYDAGARLWRPVTFEGTDRAENVGVFGGAGEEPEAPAAASAPTPGATLPPGTTPSADPADPTSPPALTPPPAFTGFAVPAHGILTVPVRLAFRADTAPDQVVVNAAVVQRRGDDGDWVGESGDYTLTVGPADPTDPTDPAPRRDPAPADPARPTPPGAAPVPVRPELAHTGRESALRAAPASLALLGAGAALVLLARRHRTGRAHRHA
;
A
#
# COMPACT_ATOMS: atom_id res chain seq x y z
N MET A 1 -29.86 89.39 -34.94
CA MET A 1 -30.32 88.38 -35.91
C MET A 1 -30.11 87.01 -35.26
N ARG A 2 -31.11 86.41 -34.60
CA ARG A 2 -32.23 85.61 -35.12
C ARG A 2 -31.81 84.37 -35.95
N LEU A 3 -32.02 83.20 -35.32
CA LEU A 3 -32.45 81.88 -35.86
C LEU A 3 -31.43 81.12 -36.74
N ARG A 4 -31.27 79.78 -36.71
CA ARG A 4 -32.20 78.67 -36.42
C ARG A 4 -31.46 77.31 -36.27
N ASN A 5 -31.92 76.51 -35.31
CA ASN A 5 -32.10 75.03 -35.28
C ASN A 5 -31.51 74.14 -36.39
N ALA A 6 -30.89 73.03 -35.95
CA ALA A 6 -31.15 71.70 -36.50
C ALA A 6 -31.05 70.64 -35.38
N LEU A 7 -32.19 70.05 -35.03
CA LEU A 7 -32.32 68.80 -34.27
C LEU A 7 -31.86 67.63 -35.14
N ALA A 8 -31.00 66.76 -34.62
CA ALA A 8 -30.78 65.42 -35.15
C ALA A 8 -31.22 64.40 -34.08
N LEU A 9 -32.18 63.56 -34.46
CA LEU A 9 -32.69 62.46 -33.64
C LEU A 9 -31.57 61.42 -33.41
N ALA A 10 -31.28 61.11 -32.16
CA ALA A 10 -30.51 59.93 -31.78
C ALA A 10 -31.46 58.73 -31.68
N ALA A 11 -31.29 57.73 -32.55
CA ALA A 11 -31.90 56.42 -32.39
C ALA A 11 -31.02 55.60 -31.44
N LEU A 12 -31.46 55.42 -30.19
CA LEU A 12 -30.85 54.43 -29.28
C LEU A 12 -31.39 53.04 -29.63
N THR A 13 -30.55 52.21 -30.21
CA THR A 13 -30.76 50.75 -30.23
C THR A 13 -30.24 50.18 -28.91
N THR A 14 -31.14 49.91 -27.97
CA THR A 14 -30.83 49.16 -26.76
C THR A 14 -30.65 47.67 -27.12
N ALA A 15 -29.39 47.26 -27.30
CA ALA A 15 -29.04 45.84 -27.33
C ALA A 15 -29.19 45.27 -25.91
N ALA A 16 -30.22 44.46 -25.68
CA ALA A 16 -30.38 43.71 -24.44
C ALA A 16 -29.31 42.61 -24.38
N ALA A 17 -28.26 42.81 -23.59
CA ALA A 17 -27.30 41.77 -23.26
C ALA A 17 -27.93 40.82 -22.24
N VAL A 18 -28.24 39.59 -22.66
CA VAL A 18 -28.63 38.51 -21.77
C VAL A 18 -27.35 38.03 -21.05
N PRO A 19 -27.27 38.08 -19.71
CA PRO A 19 -26.11 37.53 -19.02
C PRO A 19 -26.21 36.00 -19.08
N VAL A 20 -25.33 35.37 -19.86
CA VAL A 20 -25.12 33.92 -19.76
C VAL A 20 -24.32 33.68 -18.49
N ALA A 21 -25.03 33.45 -17.37
CA ALA A 21 -24.43 32.98 -16.14
C ALA A 21 -23.82 31.60 -16.40
N HIS A 22 -22.51 31.57 -16.66
CA HIS A 22 -21.76 30.32 -16.63
C HIS A 22 -21.71 29.91 -15.16
N ALA A 23 -22.48 28.89 -14.79
CA ALA A 23 -22.31 28.21 -13.53
C ALA A 23 -20.89 27.63 -13.51
N LEU A 24 -19.97 28.32 -12.84
CA LEU A 24 -18.66 27.77 -12.51
C LEU A 24 -18.91 26.59 -11.57
N ALA A 25 -18.77 25.38 -12.08
CA ALA A 25 -18.73 24.20 -11.24
C ALA A 25 -17.58 24.39 -10.22
N PRO A 26 -17.78 24.04 -8.94
CA PRO A 26 -16.70 24.08 -7.97
C PRO A 26 -15.60 23.14 -8.44
N VAL A 27 -14.41 23.69 -8.66
CA VAL A 27 -13.20 22.91 -8.89
C VAL A 27 -13.04 22.02 -7.66
N PRO A 28 -12.83 20.70 -7.79
CA PRO A 28 -12.54 19.88 -6.62
C PRO A 28 -11.35 20.51 -5.92
N ALA A 29 -11.49 20.79 -4.62
CA ALA A 29 -10.39 21.27 -3.82
C ALA A 29 -9.24 20.27 -4.00
N VAL A 30 -8.14 20.71 -4.61
CA VAL A 30 -6.88 19.99 -4.54
C VAL A 30 -6.68 19.70 -3.05
N ALA A 31 -6.57 18.41 -2.69
CA ALA A 31 -6.32 18.03 -1.32
C ALA A 31 -5.15 18.87 -0.82
N ALA A 32 -5.37 19.63 0.26
CA ALA A 32 -4.33 20.47 0.81
C ALA A 32 -3.06 19.61 0.98
N PRO A 33 -1.89 20.09 0.53
CA PRO A 33 -0.67 19.31 0.68
C PRO A 33 -0.52 18.92 2.15
N PRO A 34 -0.02 17.71 2.46
CA PRO A 34 0.11 17.28 3.84
C PRO A 34 0.89 18.34 4.60
N GLU A 35 0.25 18.91 5.62
CA GLU A 35 0.80 19.99 6.44
C GLU A 35 1.78 19.39 7.44
N CYS A 36 2.82 18.73 6.94
CA CYS A 36 3.76 17.99 7.75
C CYS A 36 5.15 18.57 7.55
N GLY A 37 5.57 19.37 8.55
CA GLY A 37 6.87 20.04 8.56
C GLY A 37 6.96 21.25 7.61
N ALA A 38 8.03 22.03 7.79
CA ALA A 38 8.37 23.08 6.83
C ALA A 38 8.93 22.42 5.56
N GLY A 39 8.48 22.84 4.36
CA GLY A 39 8.93 22.25 3.08
C GLY A 39 10.43 22.35 2.78
N THR A 40 11.21 23.01 3.65
CA THR A 40 12.67 23.16 3.58
C THR A 40 13.44 22.28 4.57
N ALA A 41 12.76 21.51 5.42
CA ALA A 41 13.40 20.59 6.38
C ALA A 41 14.11 19.43 5.65
N ARG A 42 15.31 19.07 6.11
CA ARG A 42 16.15 18.04 5.46
C ARG A 42 15.70 16.61 5.75
N ASP A 43 15.10 16.38 6.91
CA ASP A 43 14.57 15.09 7.34
C ASP A 43 13.05 15.14 7.34
N PHE A 44 12.40 14.06 6.93
CA PHE A 44 10.95 13.96 7.04
C PHE A 44 10.56 13.81 8.51
N PRO A 45 9.58 14.60 8.99
CA PRO A 45 9.32 14.73 10.41
C PRO A 45 8.63 13.52 11.06
N LEU A 46 8.21 12.54 10.26
CA LEU A 46 7.58 11.32 10.75
C LEU A 46 8.52 10.12 10.63
N ALA A 47 8.56 9.30 11.66
CA ALA A 47 9.14 7.97 11.62
C ALA A 47 8.01 6.92 11.69
N ALA A 48 8.03 5.95 10.77
CA ALA A 48 7.17 4.78 10.85
C ALA A 48 7.85 3.69 11.70
N ARG A 49 7.05 2.86 12.36
CA ARG A 49 7.54 1.63 12.99
C ARG A 49 6.45 0.56 13.00
N ILE A 50 6.83 -0.63 12.55
CA ILE A 50 6.02 -1.83 12.63
C ILE A 50 6.20 -2.47 14.01
N GLN A 51 5.10 -2.84 14.67
CA GLN A 51 5.10 -3.44 16.00
C GLN A 51 4.23 -4.70 16.04
N ASP A 52 4.66 -5.67 16.85
CA ASP A 52 3.90 -6.87 17.20
C ASP A 52 3.37 -7.66 15.98
N GLY A 53 4.12 -7.61 14.88
CA GLY A 53 3.86 -8.42 13.70
C GLY A 53 3.97 -9.92 13.99
N PRO A 54 3.05 -10.77 13.48
CA PRO A 54 3.24 -12.21 13.42
C PRO A 54 4.40 -12.57 12.47
N ALA A 55 5.30 -13.45 12.89
CA ALA A 55 6.40 -13.90 12.02
C ALA A 55 5.96 -14.92 10.96
N ALA A 56 4.77 -15.52 11.11
CA ALA A 56 4.28 -16.59 10.26
C ALA A 56 2.79 -16.44 9.92
N TYR A 57 2.48 -16.70 8.65
CA TYR A 57 1.15 -16.69 8.05
C TYR A 57 0.94 -18.00 7.29
N ALA A 58 -0.31 -18.44 7.19
CA ALA A 58 -0.71 -19.54 6.31
C ALA A 58 -1.33 -18.96 5.03
N ALA A 59 -1.06 -19.56 3.88
CA ALA A 59 -1.80 -19.25 2.66
C ALA A 59 -3.29 -19.58 2.87
N GLY A 60 -4.18 -18.61 2.63
CA GLY A 60 -5.62 -18.77 2.81
C GLY A 60 -6.13 -18.57 4.24
N GLY A 61 -5.22 -18.46 5.22
CA GLY A 61 -5.62 -18.26 6.61
C GLY A 61 -6.24 -16.89 6.90
N ASP A 62 -6.76 -16.74 8.10
CA ASP A 62 -7.40 -15.52 8.59
C ASP A 62 -6.46 -14.31 8.70
N PHE A 63 -7.08 -13.13 8.79
CA PHE A 63 -6.40 -11.88 9.12
C PHE A 63 -5.67 -11.95 10.46
N ARG A 64 -4.40 -11.55 10.45
CA ARG A 64 -3.57 -11.39 11.64
C ARG A 64 -3.22 -9.92 11.83
N ALA A 65 -3.43 -9.43 13.04
CA ALA A 65 -3.27 -8.02 13.38
C ALA A 65 -1.85 -7.70 13.86
N TRP A 66 -1.48 -6.44 13.66
CA TRP A 66 -0.20 -5.82 13.99
C TRP A 66 -0.40 -4.29 14.02
N ASN A 67 0.58 -3.55 14.52
CA ASN A 67 0.44 -2.10 14.70
C ASN A 67 1.48 -1.34 13.88
N LEU A 68 1.06 -0.24 13.26
CA LEU A 68 1.92 0.74 12.63
C LEU A 68 1.95 2.02 13.48
N ASP A 69 3.07 2.29 14.12
CA ASP A 69 3.31 3.53 14.84
C ASP A 69 3.84 4.59 13.88
N LEU A 70 3.25 5.79 13.93
CA LEU A 70 3.72 6.98 13.25
C LEU A 70 4.12 8.03 14.29
N ALA A 71 5.41 8.27 14.46
CA ALA A 71 5.94 9.21 15.44
C ALA A 71 6.28 10.55 14.79
N ASN A 72 5.66 11.63 15.26
CA ASN A 72 5.95 12.99 14.81
C ASN A 72 6.96 13.66 15.73
N THR A 73 8.09 14.08 15.18
CA THR A 73 9.16 14.73 15.92
C THR A 73 9.03 16.27 15.97
N THR A 74 8.08 16.83 15.24
CA THR A 74 7.90 18.29 15.12
C THR A 74 6.94 18.86 16.15
N ALA A 75 7.04 20.17 16.34
CA ALA A 75 6.17 20.94 17.22
C ALA A 75 4.79 21.28 16.60
N GLN A 76 4.50 20.84 15.38
CA GLN A 76 3.22 21.06 14.71
C GLN A 76 2.57 19.72 14.35
N PRO A 77 1.23 19.62 14.36
CA PRO A 77 0.55 18.40 13.94
C PRO A 77 0.75 18.17 12.44
N CYS A 78 0.95 16.92 12.06
CA CYS A 78 0.92 16.48 10.66
C CYS A 78 -0.48 15.99 10.31
N ARG A 79 -0.99 16.35 9.13
CA ARG A 79 -2.33 15.96 8.64
C ARG A 79 -2.26 15.47 7.20
N GLY A 80 -3.29 14.72 6.77
CA GLY A 80 -3.35 14.17 5.42
C GLY A 80 -2.28 13.10 5.16
N ILE A 81 -1.93 12.34 6.20
CA ILE A 81 -0.86 11.35 6.12
C ILE A 81 -1.40 10.04 5.56
N HIS A 82 -0.82 9.59 4.44
CA HIS A 82 -1.15 8.33 3.76
C HIS A 82 0.06 7.39 3.79
N PRO A 83 0.17 6.52 4.81
CA PRO A 83 1.22 5.51 4.86
C PRO A 83 1.16 4.57 3.65
N VAL A 84 2.30 3.98 3.33
CA VAL A 84 2.46 3.00 2.25
C VAL A 84 3.06 1.74 2.84
N LEU A 85 2.49 0.58 2.49
CA LEU A 85 3.09 -0.72 2.71
C LEU A 85 3.76 -1.20 1.44
N VAL A 86 4.97 -1.75 1.57
CA VAL A 86 5.71 -2.41 0.50
C VAL A 86 5.98 -3.84 0.91
N LEU A 87 5.57 -4.80 0.09
CA LEU A 87 5.78 -6.23 0.31
C LEU A 87 6.57 -6.83 -0.85
N ALA A 88 7.67 -7.51 -0.55
CA ALA A 88 8.47 -8.24 -1.53
C ALA A 88 8.75 -9.66 -1.05
N ASP A 89 8.42 -10.65 -1.86
CA ASP A 89 8.80 -12.04 -1.62
C ASP A 89 10.16 -12.36 -2.24
N ARG A 90 10.87 -13.32 -1.66
CA ARG A 90 12.21 -13.71 -2.14
C ARG A 90 12.15 -14.32 -3.54
N GLY A 91 11.10 -15.07 -3.83
CA GLY A 91 10.84 -15.76 -5.08
C GLY A 91 10.36 -14.84 -6.21
N ARG A 92 9.93 -13.62 -5.89
CA ARG A 92 9.36 -12.64 -6.83
C ARG A 92 8.11 -13.17 -7.56
N VAL A 93 7.31 -13.98 -6.86
CA VAL A 93 6.08 -14.60 -7.39
C VAL A 93 4.82 -14.15 -6.65
N LEU A 94 4.95 -13.36 -5.58
CA LEU A 94 3.81 -12.81 -4.83
C LEU A 94 3.09 -11.76 -5.68
N ARG A 95 1.82 -12.03 -6.02
CA ARG A 95 1.00 -11.12 -6.82
C ARG A 95 0.19 -10.17 -5.94
N PRO A 96 -0.13 -8.94 -6.40
CA PRO A 96 -0.88 -7.98 -5.60
C PRO A 96 -2.23 -8.51 -5.12
N GLU A 97 -2.94 -9.26 -5.96
CA GLU A 97 -4.29 -9.77 -5.63
C GLU A 97 -4.27 -10.87 -4.57
N GLN A 98 -3.08 -11.41 -4.26
CA GLN A 98 -2.87 -12.42 -3.22
C GLN A 98 -2.72 -11.81 -1.82
N ILE A 99 -2.44 -10.51 -1.74
CA ILE A 99 -2.24 -9.79 -0.49
C ILE A 99 -3.59 -9.21 -0.06
N ARG A 100 -4.03 -9.55 1.15
CA ARG A 100 -5.18 -8.92 1.79
C ARG A 100 -4.67 -8.13 2.98
N ALA A 101 -4.61 -6.81 2.87
CA ALA A 101 -4.29 -5.96 4.01
C ALA A 101 -5.39 -4.94 4.24
N GLU A 102 -5.61 -4.62 5.51
CA GLU A 102 -6.56 -3.59 5.91
C GLU A 102 -5.99 -2.78 7.08
N PHE A 103 -6.36 -1.51 7.15
CA PHE A 103 -6.03 -0.64 8.28
C PHE A 103 -7.31 -0.15 8.96
N TYR A 104 -7.23 0.11 10.26
CA TYR A 104 -8.36 0.63 11.00
C TYR A 104 -8.42 2.15 10.91
N ASP A 105 -9.46 2.67 10.25
CA ASP A 105 -9.81 4.09 10.28
C ASP A 105 -10.65 4.36 11.54
N ALA A 106 -10.00 4.89 12.58
CA ALA A 106 -10.66 5.22 13.84
C ALA A 106 -11.73 6.32 13.70
N GLY A 107 -11.59 7.22 12.72
CA GLY A 107 -12.55 8.29 12.47
C GLY A 107 -13.87 7.76 11.90
N ALA A 108 -13.79 6.82 10.96
CA ALA A 108 -14.96 6.13 10.40
C ALA A 108 -15.35 4.85 11.15
N ARG A 109 -14.55 4.43 12.14
CA ARG A 109 -14.70 3.22 12.97
C ARG A 109 -14.83 1.94 12.14
N LEU A 110 -14.08 1.84 11.04
CA LEU A 110 -14.15 0.72 10.11
C LEU A 110 -12.75 0.30 9.64
N TRP A 111 -12.65 -0.95 9.21
CA TRP A 111 -11.45 -1.45 8.53
C TRP A 111 -11.52 -1.10 7.04
N ARG A 112 -10.47 -0.46 6.51
CA ARG A 112 -10.36 -0.09 5.10
C ARG A 112 -9.38 -1.02 4.39
N PRO A 113 -9.75 -1.55 3.21
CA PRO A 113 -8.82 -2.34 2.41
C PRO A 113 -7.68 -1.48 1.88
N VAL A 114 -6.51 -2.09 1.79
CA VAL A 114 -5.34 -1.56 1.08
C VAL A 114 -5.26 -2.28 -0.25
N THR A 115 -5.39 -1.54 -1.34
CA THR A 115 -5.16 -2.05 -2.69
C THR A 115 -3.66 -2.05 -2.96
N PHE A 116 -3.13 -3.15 -3.50
CA PHE A 116 -1.73 -3.28 -3.87
C PHE A 116 -1.56 -3.20 -5.39
N GLU A 117 -0.48 -2.57 -5.81
CA GLU A 117 0.00 -2.55 -7.19
C GLU A 117 1.40 -3.16 -7.27
N GLY A 118 1.65 -3.94 -8.33
CA GLY A 118 2.95 -4.55 -8.57
C GLY A 118 3.90 -3.58 -9.27
N THR A 119 5.17 -3.60 -8.91
CA THR A 119 6.24 -2.87 -9.60
C THR A 119 7.04 -3.79 -10.52
N ASP A 120 7.83 -3.19 -11.41
CA ASP A 120 8.80 -3.91 -12.25
C ASP A 120 9.91 -4.60 -11.45
N ARG A 121 10.11 -4.22 -10.18
CA ARG A 121 11.05 -4.86 -9.24
C ARG A 121 10.44 -6.04 -8.49
N ALA A 122 9.20 -6.43 -8.79
CA ALA A 122 8.43 -7.44 -8.06
C ALA A 122 8.17 -7.05 -6.59
N GLU A 123 7.96 -5.75 -6.36
CA GLU A 123 7.45 -5.23 -5.10
C GLU A 123 5.95 -4.99 -5.24
N ASN A 124 5.20 -5.20 -4.15
CA ASN A 124 3.78 -4.89 -4.07
C ASN A 124 3.60 -3.66 -3.18
N VAL A 125 3.11 -2.56 -3.75
CA VAL A 125 2.98 -1.27 -3.07
C VAL A 125 1.50 -1.00 -2.79
N GLY A 126 1.16 -0.79 -1.52
CA GLY A 126 -0.22 -0.52 -1.08
C GLY A 126 -0.32 0.75 -0.27
N VAL A 127 -1.08 1.73 -0.76
CA VAL A 127 -1.27 3.03 -0.11
C VAL A 127 -2.49 2.99 0.81
N PHE A 128 -2.37 3.56 2.01
CA PHE A 128 -3.49 3.70 2.96
C PHE A 128 -4.38 4.84 2.48
N GLY A 129 -5.28 4.51 1.57
CA GLY A 129 -6.24 5.41 0.94
C GLY A 129 -7.69 5.04 1.25
N GLY A 130 -8.61 5.81 0.68
CA GLY A 130 -10.01 5.45 0.63
C GLY A 130 -10.32 5.09 -0.81
N ALA A 131 -10.89 3.89 -1.01
CA ALA A 131 -11.31 3.32 -2.30
C ALA A 131 -10.42 3.76 -3.46
N GLY A 132 -9.43 2.92 -3.82
CA GLY A 132 -8.87 3.01 -5.17
C GLY A 132 -10.05 3.16 -6.12
N GLU A 133 -10.00 4.18 -6.98
CA GLU A 133 -11.01 4.43 -8.00
C GLU A 133 -11.54 3.09 -8.45
N GLU A 134 -12.86 2.85 -8.31
CA GLU A 134 -13.49 1.75 -9.02
C GLU A 134 -12.85 1.77 -10.41
N PRO A 135 -12.18 0.69 -10.85
CA PRO A 135 -11.52 0.70 -12.14
C PRO A 135 -12.58 1.21 -13.10
N GLU A 136 -12.31 2.37 -13.72
CA GLU A 136 -13.23 3.03 -14.63
C GLU A 136 -13.81 1.91 -15.49
N ALA A 137 -15.09 1.58 -15.28
CA ALA A 137 -15.70 0.42 -15.89
C ALA A 137 -15.30 0.49 -17.35
N PRO A 138 -14.59 -0.51 -17.91
CA PRO A 138 -13.88 -0.37 -19.17
C PRO A 138 -14.85 0.26 -20.14
N ALA A 139 -14.52 1.48 -20.60
CA ALA A 139 -15.40 2.34 -21.39
C ALA A 139 -16.21 1.42 -22.30
N ALA A 140 -17.51 1.32 -22.00
CA ALA A 140 -18.36 0.24 -22.47
C ALA A 140 -17.98 -0.08 -23.90
N ALA A 141 -17.61 -1.35 -24.13
CA ALA A 141 -17.34 -1.89 -25.45
C ALA A 141 -18.34 -1.26 -26.42
N SER A 142 -17.78 -0.69 -27.49
CA SER A 142 -18.43 0.09 -28.53
C SER A 142 -19.95 -0.09 -28.60
N ALA A 143 -20.67 1.04 -28.57
CA ALA A 143 -22.11 1.16 -28.71
C ALA A 143 -22.79 -0.04 -29.39
N PRO A 144 -23.91 -0.57 -28.84
CA PRO A 144 -24.60 -1.69 -29.44
C PRO A 144 -24.92 -1.40 -30.91
N THR A 145 -24.62 -2.36 -31.78
CA THR A 145 -25.03 -2.34 -33.18
C THR A 145 -26.50 -1.92 -33.28
N PRO A 146 -26.86 -0.90 -34.08
CA PRO A 146 -28.26 -0.58 -34.31
C PRO A 146 -28.97 -1.81 -34.88
N GLY A 147 -29.89 -2.41 -34.10
CA GLY A 147 -30.70 -3.56 -34.52
C GLY A 147 -30.59 -4.83 -33.68
N ALA A 148 -29.82 -4.87 -32.59
CA ALA A 148 -29.90 -5.98 -31.65
C ALA A 148 -31.16 -5.86 -30.76
N THR A 149 -32.20 -6.62 -31.09
CA THR A 149 -33.38 -6.76 -30.22
C THR A 149 -32.98 -7.50 -28.94
N LEU A 150 -32.91 -6.77 -27.81
CA LEU A 150 -32.82 -7.38 -26.49
C LEU A 150 -34.10 -8.20 -26.20
N PRO A 151 -34.00 -9.38 -25.58
CA PRO A 151 -35.18 -10.10 -25.10
C PRO A 151 -35.91 -9.22 -24.05
N PRO A 152 -37.25 -9.14 -24.08
CA PRO A 152 -37.98 -8.39 -23.06
C PRO A 152 -37.75 -9.05 -21.70
N GLY A 153 -37.23 -8.29 -20.72
CA GLY A 153 -37.20 -8.70 -19.31
C GLY A 153 -35.85 -8.72 -18.60
N THR A 154 -34.75 -8.18 -19.15
CA THR A 154 -33.49 -8.08 -18.39
C THR A 154 -33.00 -6.63 -18.26
N THR A 155 -33.80 -5.81 -17.60
CA THR A 155 -33.31 -4.63 -16.89
C THR A 155 -33.27 -5.02 -15.40
N PRO A 156 -32.17 -4.85 -14.68
CA PRO A 156 -32.25 -4.77 -13.22
C PRO A 156 -33.05 -3.50 -12.93
N SER A 157 -34.36 -3.63 -12.75
CA SER A 157 -35.17 -2.58 -12.15
C SER A 157 -34.73 -2.45 -10.70
N ALA A 158 -33.76 -1.57 -10.45
CA ALA A 158 -33.73 -0.88 -9.17
C ALA A 158 -34.86 0.15 -9.22
N ASP A 159 -36.08 -0.29 -8.94
CA ASP A 159 -37.19 0.63 -8.72
C ASP A 159 -37.03 1.20 -7.30
N PRO A 160 -36.67 2.49 -7.13
CA PRO A 160 -36.45 3.08 -5.81
C PRO A 160 -37.73 3.14 -4.97
N ALA A 161 -38.89 2.82 -5.55
CA ALA A 161 -40.18 2.70 -4.85
C ALA A 161 -40.52 1.26 -4.41
N ASP A 162 -39.70 0.26 -4.75
CA ASP A 162 -39.93 -1.12 -4.31
C ASP A 162 -39.58 -1.28 -2.82
N PRO A 163 -40.57 -1.52 -1.93
CA PRO A 163 -40.33 -1.68 -0.49
C PRO A 163 -39.54 -2.96 -0.15
N THR A 164 -39.30 -3.85 -1.13
CA THR A 164 -38.48 -5.05 -0.96
C THR A 164 -37.02 -4.85 -1.39
N SER A 165 -36.69 -3.72 -2.01
CA SER A 165 -35.30 -3.36 -2.31
C SER A 165 -34.56 -3.03 -1.01
N PRO A 166 -33.41 -3.67 -0.72
CA PRO A 166 -32.61 -3.29 0.44
C PRO A 166 -32.19 -1.82 0.29
N PRO A 167 -32.22 -1.01 1.36
CA PRO A 167 -31.78 0.37 1.29
C PRO A 167 -30.34 0.38 0.76
N ALA A 168 -30.07 1.23 -0.24
CA ALA A 168 -28.72 1.41 -0.75
C ALA A 168 -27.81 1.76 0.44
N LEU A 169 -26.83 0.90 0.72
CA LEU A 169 -25.84 1.16 1.75
C LEU A 169 -25.10 2.43 1.34
N THR A 170 -25.17 3.46 2.19
CA THR A 170 -24.38 4.67 1.96
C THR A 170 -22.91 4.27 2.04
N PRO A 171 -22.09 4.52 1.00
CA PRO A 171 -20.68 4.19 1.06
C PRO A 171 -20.02 4.96 2.20
N PRO A 172 -19.02 4.36 2.87
CA PRO A 172 -18.29 5.07 3.92
C PRO A 172 -17.63 6.32 3.33
N PRO A 173 -17.46 7.38 4.13
CA PRO A 173 -16.77 8.58 3.66
C PRO A 173 -15.36 8.22 3.16
N ALA A 174 -14.86 8.99 2.18
CA ALA A 174 -13.49 8.85 1.71
C ALA A 174 -12.49 9.06 2.87
N PHE A 175 -11.37 8.34 2.82
CA PHE A 175 -10.32 8.48 3.81
C PHE A 175 -9.46 9.70 3.48
N THR A 176 -9.40 10.66 4.39
CA THR A 176 -8.69 11.94 4.21
C THR A 176 -7.25 11.93 4.70
N GLY A 177 -6.74 10.76 5.11
CA GLY A 177 -5.42 10.62 5.71
C GLY A 177 -5.43 10.73 7.23
N PHE A 178 -4.37 10.25 7.86
CA PHE A 178 -4.19 10.34 9.30
C PHE A 178 -3.73 11.73 9.76
N ALA A 179 -4.01 12.04 11.03
CA ALA A 179 -3.44 13.17 11.73
C ALA A 179 -2.54 12.68 12.86
N VAL A 180 -1.28 13.09 12.87
CA VAL A 180 -0.30 12.75 13.91
C VAL A 180 -0.03 14.00 14.75
N PRO A 181 -0.34 13.98 16.07
CA PRO A 181 -0.13 15.15 16.93
C PRO A 181 1.33 15.63 16.95
N ALA A 182 1.54 16.91 17.25
CA ALA A 182 2.88 17.44 17.53
C ALA A 182 3.55 16.62 18.64
N HIS A 183 4.80 16.20 18.44
CA HIS A 183 5.55 15.34 19.38
C HIS A 183 4.82 14.05 19.79
N GLY A 184 3.82 13.62 19.03
CA GLY A 184 2.95 12.49 19.35
C GLY A 184 3.28 11.25 18.55
N ILE A 185 2.73 10.12 19.00
CA ILE A 185 2.73 8.85 18.26
C ILE A 185 1.27 8.49 17.97
N LEU A 186 0.98 8.21 16.71
CA LEU A 186 -0.29 7.59 16.31
C LEU A 186 -0.05 6.11 16.04
N THR A 187 -0.77 5.24 16.74
CA THR A 187 -0.77 3.79 16.48
C THR A 187 -1.96 3.42 15.61
N VAL A 188 -1.69 2.87 14.43
CA VAL A 188 -2.70 2.42 13.47
C VAL A 188 -2.74 0.89 13.48
N PRO A 189 -3.86 0.28 13.91
CA PRO A 189 -4.05 -1.15 13.76
C PRO A 189 -4.09 -1.53 12.27
N VAL A 190 -3.29 -2.51 11.89
CA VAL A 190 -3.24 -3.11 10.55
C VAL A 190 -3.52 -4.59 10.70
N ARG A 191 -4.17 -5.20 9.71
CA ARG A 191 -4.32 -6.65 9.61
C ARG A 191 -3.93 -7.12 8.24
N LEU A 192 -3.24 -8.26 8.19
CA LEU A 192 -2.72 -8.86 6.96
C LEU A 192 -3.18 -10.32 6.87
N ALA A 193 -3.45 -10.79 5.66
CA ALA A 193 -3.65 -12.18 5.31
C ALA A 193 -3.20 -12.41 3.87
N PHE A 194 -2.99 -13.68 3.52
CA PHE A 194 -2.66 -14.10 2.17
C PHE A 194 -3.78 -14.99 1.61
N ARG A 195 -3.99 -14.98 0.30
CA ARG A 195 -4.93 -15.89 -0.37
C ARG A 195 -4.40 -17.33 -0.38
N ALA A 196 -5.30 -18.30 -0.53
CA ALA A 196 -4.97 -19.73 -0.52
C ALA A 196 -3.99 -20.15 -1.64
N ASP A 197 -3.98 -19.43 -2.76
CA ASP A 197 -3.10 -19.68 -3.90
C ASP A 197 -1.71 -19.01 -3.76
N THR A 198 -1.40 -18.41 -2.61
CA THR A 198 -0.08 -17.81 -2.34
C THR A 198 0.95 -18.91 -2.14
N ALA A 199 2.05 -18.86 -2.90
CA ALA A 199 3.14 -19.82 -2.75
C ALA A 199 3.84 -19.62 -1.39
N PRO A 200 4.27 -20.71 -0.73
CA PRO A 200 5.07 -20.58 0.49
C PRO A 200 6.38 -19.86 0.22
N ASP A 201 6.66 -18.78 0.95
CA ASP A 201 7.90 -18.03 0.83
C ASP A 201 8.18 -17.12 2.05
N GLN A 202 9.35 -16.48 2.08
CA GLN A 202 9.64 -15.36 2.97
C GLN A 202 9.26 -14.05 2.28
N VAL A 203 8.61 -13.17 3.03
CA VAL A 203 8.19 -11.85 2.57
C VAL A 203 8.81 -10.82 3.50
N VAL A 204 9.40 -9.78 2.91
CA VAL A 204 9.83 -8.59 3.62
C VAL A 204 8.73 -7.54 3.47
N VAL A 205 8.34 -6.94 4.59
CA VAL A 205 7.35 -5.87 4.68
C VAL A 205 8.04 -4.61 5.17
N ASN A 206 7.79 -3.49 4.51
CA ASN A 206 8.23 -2.17 4.96
C ASN A 206 7.03 -1.21 4.95
N ALA A 207 6.96 -0.33 5.93
CA ALA A 207 5.98 0.75 5.99
C ALA A 207 6.73 2.09 5.89
N ALA A 208 6.27 2.97 5.01
CA ALA A 208 6.87 4.29 4.85
C ALA A 208 5.79 5.37 4.79
N VAL A 209 6.19 6.62 5.03
CA VAL A 209 5.32 7.78 4.84
C VAL A 209 5.96 8.69 3.80
N VAL A 210 5.33 8.76 2.62
CA VAL A 210 5.93 9.48 1.48
C VAL A 210 5.58 10.96 1.52
N GLN A 211 6.57 11.79 1.25
CA GLN A 211 6.35 13.11 0.69
C GLN A 211 7.29 13.30 -0.50
N ARG A 212 6.73 13.54 -1.69
CA ARG A 212 7.50 13.72 -2.94
C ARG A 212 8.44 14.91 -2.80
N ARG A 213 9.75 14.65 -2.72
CA ARG A 213 10.80 15.67 -2.80
C ARG A 213 11.30 15.78 -4.23
N GLY A 214 11.07 16.92 -4.87
CA GLY A 214 11.53 17.15 -6.25
C GLY A 214 11.05 16.06 -7.21
N ASP A 215 11.79 15.82 -8.29
CA ASP A 215 11.45 14.82 -9.30
C ASP A 215 12.07 13.43 -9.04
N ASP A 216 12.89 13.31 -7.99
CA ASP A 216 13.73 12.15 -7.73
C ASP A 216 13.08 11.09 -6.82
N GLY A 217 12.02 11.46 -6.08
CA GLY A 217 11.12 10.49 -5.43
C GLY A 217 11.68 9.72 -4.22
N ASP A 218 12.62 10.29 -3.46
CA ASP A 218 13.17 9.63 -2.27
C ASP A 218 12.09 9.33 -1.20
N TRP A 219 12.06 8.08 -0.73
CA TRP A 219 11.21 7.63 0.37
C TRP A 219 11.81 8.07 1.70
N VAL A 220 10.95 8.42 2.66
CA VAL A 220 11.36 8.99 3.94
C VAL A 220 10.47 8.45 5.07
N GLY A 221 10.99 8.39 6.29
CA GLY A 221 10.24 7.90 7.44
C GLY A 221 9.91 6.39 7.38
N GLU A 222 10.80 5.57 6.82
CA GLU A 222 10.63 4.12 6.71
C GLU A 222 10.67 3.41 8.07
N SER A 223 9.94 2.30 8.17
CA SER A 223 9.91 1.41 9.34
C SER A 223 11.15 0.54 9.48
N GLY A 224 11.94 0.41 8.41
CA GLY A 224 12.85 -0.70 8.22
C GLY A 224 12.11 -2.01 7.91
N ASP A 225 12.91 -3.05 7.65
CA ASP A 225 12.41 -4.32 7.17
C ASP A 225 11.80 -5.17 8.28
N TYR A 226 10.57 -5.63 8.05
CA TYR A 226 9.88 -6.61 8.85
C TYR A 226 9.75 -7.92 8.07
N THR A 227 10.44 -8.98 8.51
CA THR A 227 10.45 -10.27 7.81
C THR A 227 9.41 -11.22 8.37
N LEU A 228 8.59 -11.79 7.49
CA LEU A 228 7.62 -12.85 7.81
C LEU A 228 7.74 -14.01 6.83
N THR A 229 7.11 -15.13 7.16
CA THR A 229 6.98 -16.29 6.25
C THR A 229 5.53 -16.61 5.97
N VAL A 230 5.23 -16.93 4.71
CA VAL A 230 3.99 -17.57 4.27
C VAL A 230 4.27 -19.07 4.16
N GLY A 231 3.57 -19.87 4.97
CA GLY A 231 3.59 -21.32 4.90
C GLY A 231 2.55 -21.86 3.91
N PRO A 232 2.51 -23.20 3.72
CA PRO A 232 1.43 -23.83 2.96
C PRO A 232 0.07 -23.51 3.56
N ALA A 233 -0.99 -23.71 2.77
CA ALA A 233 -2.35 -23.62 3.27
C ALA A 233 -2.52 -24.60 4.44
N ASP A 234 -3.17 -24.14 5.52
CA ASP A 234 -3.47 -24.99 6.66
C ASP A 234 -4.54 -26.00 6.23
N PRO A 235 -4.24 -27.32 6.20
CA PRO A 235 -5.22 -28.34 5.80
C PRO A 235 -6.38 -28.48 6.79
N THR A 236 -6.32 -27.81 7.94
CA THR A 236 -7.35 -27.87 9.00
C THR A 236 -8.30 -26.67 9.01
N ASP A 237 -8.10 -25.67 8.14
CA ASP A 237 -9.02 -24.54 7.97
C ASP A 237 -10.12 -24.89 6.93
N PRO A 238 -11.38 -25.07 7.33
CA PRO A 238 -12.44 -25.58 6.47
C PRO A 238 -13.03 -24.47 5.59
N THR A 239 -12.25 -23.91 4.68
CA THR A 239 -12.76 -23.03 3.62
C THR A 239 -12.29 -23.51 2.25
N ASP A 240 -12.66 -24.75 1.90
CA ASP A 240 -13.15 -25.17 0.58
C ASP A 240 -13.60 -26.64 0.68
N PRO A 241 -14.91 -26.98 0.55
CA PRO A 241 -15.30 -28.36 0.39
C PRO A 241 -14.92 -28.78 -1.04
N ALA A 242 -13.66 -29.16 -1.24
CA ALA A 242 -13.30 -29.95 -2.41
C ALA A 242 -14.31 -31.12 -2.51
N PRO A 243 -14.89 -31.39 -3.70
CA PRO A 243 -15.82 -32.50 -3.83
C PRO A 243 -15.07 -33.77 -3.41
N ARG A 244 -15.52 -34.34 -2.29
CA ARG A 244 -15.04 -35.62 -1.77
C ARG A 244 -15.30 -36.62 -2.89
N ARG A 245 -14.26 -36.99 -3.64
CA ARG A 245 -14.34 -38.23 -4.41
C ARG A 245 -14.43 -39.32 -3.37
N ASP A 246 -15.60 -39.94 -3.28
CA ASP A 246 -15.78 -41.13 -2.48
C ASP A 246 -14.63 -42.11 -2.79
N PRO A 247 -13.95 -42.67 -1.77
CA PRO A 247 -13.02 -43.74 -2.01
C PRO A 247 -13.76 -44.86 -2.73
N ALA A 248 -13.32 -45.19 -3.94
CA ALA A 248 -13.84 -46.34 -4.66
C ALA A 248 -13.78 -47.58 -3.74
N PRO A 249 -14.81 -48.44 -3.72
CA PRO A 249 -14.80 -49.65 -2.90
C PRO A 249 -13.55 -50.46 -3.19
N ALA A 250 -12.86 -50.89 -2.14
CA ALA A 250 -11.70 -51.76 -2.27
C ALA A 250 -12.10 -53.08 -2.94
N ASP A 251 -11.42 -53.41 -4.04
CA ASP A 251 -11.54 -54.68 -4.73
C ASP A 251 -11.02 -55.82 -3.81
N PRO A 252 -11.84 -56.80 -3.40
CA PRO A 252 -11.43 -57.85 -2.46
C PRO A 252 -10.39 -58.83 -3.01
N ALA A 253 -9.94 -58.69 -4.26
CA ALA A 253 -9.10 -59.68 -4.94
C ALA A 253 -7.58 -59.43 -4.89
N ARG A 254 -7.07 -58.45 -4.11
CA ARG A 254 -5.60 -58.25 -4.00
C ARG A 254 -5.02 -58.95 -2.75
N PRO A 255 -4.19 -60.00 -2.89
CA PRO A 255 -3.52 -60.61 -1.75
C PRO A 255 -2.49 -59.65 -1.13
N THR A 256 -2.54 -59.54 0.20
CA THR A 256 -1.63 -58.73 1.04
C THR A 256 -0.23 -59.39 1.10
N PRO A 257 0.88 -58.66 0.91
CA PRO A 257 2.21 -59.19 1.20
C PRO A 257 2.41 -59.32 2.72
N PRO A 258 3.08 -60.39 3.21
CA PRO A 258 3.25 -60.61 4.64
C PRO A 258 4.21 -59.61 5.27
N GLY A 259 3.89 -59.28 6.53
CA GLY A 259 4.52 -58.30 7.42
C GLY A 259 6.03 -58.09 7.28
N ALA A 260 6.41 -56.86 6.92
CA ALA A 260 7.70 -56.31 7.29
C ALA A 260 7.62 -55.84 8.75
N ALA A 261 8.50 -56.38 9.60
CA ALA A 261 8.64 -56.03 11.00
C ALA A 261 8.97 -54.53 11.19
N PRO A 262 8.65 -53.93 12.35
CA PRO A 262 9.01 -52.54 12.64
C PRO A 262 10.52 -52.44 12.83
N VAL A 263 11.18 -51.65 11.99
CA VAL A 263 12.55 -51.20 12.22
C VAL A 263 12.54 -50.21 13.38
N PRO A 264 13.35 -50.38 14.45
CA PRO A 264 13.41 -49.41 15.52
C PRO A 264 14.06 -48.12 15.02
N VAL A 265 13.26 -47.06 14.94
CA VAL A 265 13.75 -45.70 14.70
C VAL A 265 14.53 -45.29 15.95
N ARG A 266 15.84 -45.06 15.81
CA ARG A 266 16.65 -44.47 16.89
C ARG A 266 16.24 -43.00 17.06
N PRO A 267 16.21 -42.44 18.28
CA PRO A 267 16.02 -41.01 18.46
C PRO A 267 17.32 -40.31 18.08
N GLU A 268 17.34 -39.69 16.90
CA GLU A 268 18.41 -38.78 16.53
C GLU A 268 18.24 -37.50 17.34
N LEU A 269 19.03 -37.41 18.41
CA LEU A 269 19.21 -36.23 19.23
C LEU A 269 19.64 -35.08 18.32
N ALA A 270 18.84 -34.03 18.27
CA ALA A 270 19.28 -32.70 17.86
C ALA A 270 20.34 -32.22 18.86
N HIS A 271 21.58 -32.61 18.61
CA HIS A 271 22.75 -32.13 19.34
C HIS A 271 23.38 -30.98 18.54
N THR A 272 23.03 -29.78 18.95
CA THR A 272 23.85 -28.55 18.97
C THR A 272 25.10 -28.52 18.07
N GLY A 273 25.02 -27.73 17.00
CA GLY A 273 26.16 -27.16 16.27
C GLY A 273 26.35 -25.67 16.58
N ARG A 274 26.38 -25.31 17.86
CA ARG A 274 26.90 -24.02 18.34
C ARG A 274 28.40 -24.22 18.55
N GLU A 275 29.20 -23.97 17.53
CA GLU A 275 30.64 -23.64 17.58
C GLU A 275 31.27 -23.77 16.18
N SER A 276 31.16 -22.74 15.33
CA SER A 276 32.02 -22.53 14.14
C SER A 276 31.78 -21.16 13.50
N ALA A 277 31.97 -20.06 14.24
CA ALA A 277 32.11 -18.73 13.63
C ALA A 277 33.00 -17.75 14.40
N LEU A 278 33.79 -18.22 15.38
CA LEU A 278 34.97 -17.49 15.83
C LEU A 278 36.19 -18.02 15.05
N ARG A 279 36.42 -17.47 13.85
CA ARG A 279 37.73 -17.39 13.17
C ARG A 279 37.57 -16.71 11.79
N ALA A 280 37.34 -15.40 11.81
CA ALA A 280 37.64 -14.50 10.68
C ALA A 280 37.75 -13.04 11.16
N ALA A 281 38.56 -12.78 12.19
CA ALA A 281 39.20 -11.49 12.41
C ALA A 281 40.70 -11.75 12.21
N PRO A 282 41.32 -11.33 11.08
CA PRO A 282 41.64 -9.92 10.86
C PRO A 282 41.67 -9.53 9.37
N ALA A 283 40.65 -8.81 8.87
CA ALA A 283 40.75 -8.11 7.59
C ALA A 283 40.19 -6.68 7.63
N SER A 284 39.34 -6.37 8.62
CA SER A 284 38.65 -5.08 8.71
C SER A 284 39.52 -3.91 9.23
N LEU A 285 40.60 -4.20 9.97
CA LEU A 285 41.48 -3.16 10.53
C LEU A 285 42.43 -2.54 9.50
N ALA A 286 42.80 -3.29 8.45
CA ALA A 286 43.69 -2.80 7.39
C ALA A 286 42.99 -1.75 6.49
N LEU A 287 41.69 -1.92 6.23
CA LEU A 287 40.89 -0.99 5.42
C LEU A 287 40.64 0.34 6.14
N LEU A 288 40.42 0.33 7.46
CA LEU A 288 40.27 1.56 8.25
C LEU A 288 41.60 2.34 8.39
N GLY A 289 42.74 1.64 8.49
CA GLY A 289 44.05 2.27 8.52
C GLY A 289 44.42 2.98 7.20
N ALA A 290 44.16 2.34 6.05
CA ALA A 290 44.41 2.93 4.74
C ALA A 290 43.53 4.17 4.48
N GLY A 291 42.25 4.13 4.89
CA GLY A 291 41.34 5.27 4.79
C GLY A 291 41.80 6.49 5.60
N ALA A 292 42.23 6.28 6.85
CA ALA A 292 42.71 7.36 7.70
C ALA A 292 44.01 8.02 7.16
N ALA A 293 44.93 7.21 6.60
CA ALA A 293 46.16 7.73 6.01
C ALA A 293 45.89 8.60 4.77
N LEU A 294 44.94 8.21 3.91
CA LEU A 294 44.52 8.99 2.73
C LEU A 294 43.89 10.33 3.12
N VAL A 295 43.06 10.36 4.16
CA VAL A 295 42.43 11.60 4.64
C VAL A 295 43.48 12.57 5.23
N LEU A 296 44.46 12.06 5.97
CA LEU A 296 45.54 12.87 6.54
C LEU A 296 46.49 13.41 5.47
N LEU A 297 46.83 12.62 4.45
CA LEU A 297 47.62 13.07 3.30
C LEU A 297 46.88 14.14 2.48
N ALA A 298 45.58 13.95 2.23
CA ALA A 298 44.75 14.93 1.53
C ALA A 298 44.62 16.27 2.29
N ARG A 299 44.54 16.23 3.62
CA ARG A 299 44.52 17.45 4.45
C ARG A 299 45.86 18.20 4.41
N ARG A 300 46.99 17.49 4.50
CA ARG A 300 48.33 18.09 4.42
C ARG A 300 48.63 18.76 3.08
N HIS A 301 48.13 18.20 1.97
CA HIS A 301 48.29 18.82 0.65
C HIS A 301 47.46 20.10 0.48
N ARG A 302 46.30 20.22 1.15
CA ARG A 302 45.48 21.43 1.12
C ARG A 302 46.09 22.56 1.94
N THR A 303 46.67 22.25 3.10
CA THR A 303 47.36 23.25 3.94
C THR A 303 48.69 23.70 3.32
N GLY A 304 49.41 22.81 2.63
CA GLY A 304 50.65 23.17 1.92
C GLY A 304 50.45 24.06 0.69
N ARG A 305 49.27 24.03 0.06
CA ARG A 305 48.91 24.92 -1.05
C ARG A 305 48.57 26.35 -0.60
N ALA A 306 48.14 26.53 0.65
CA ALA A 306 47.84 27.85 1.22
C ALA A 306 49.11 28.66 1.56
N HIS A 307 50.26 28.00 1.76
CA HIS A 307 51.53 28.68 2.06
C HIS A 307 52.40 29.00 0.83
N ARG A 308 51.96 28.69 -0.39
CA ARG A 308 52.71 29.03 -1.63
C ARG A 308 52.15 30.24 -2.40
N HIS A 309 51.16 30.92 -1.84
CA HIS A 309 50.54 32.12 -2.44
C HIS A 309 50.47 33.32 -1.47
N ALA A 310 51.37 33.37 -0.48
CA ALA A 310 51.64 34.55 0.32
C ALA A 310 53.08 34.99 0.09
#